data_AF-A0A5C6U3V5-F1
#
_entry.id   AF-A0A5C6U3V5-F1
#
_cell.length_a   1.000
_cell.length_b   1.000
_cell.length_c   1.000
_cell.angle_alpha   90.00
_cell.angle_beta   90.00
_cell.angle_gamma   90.00
#
_symmetry.space_group_name_H-M   'P 1'
#
loop_
_entity.id
_entity.type
_entity.pdbx_description
1 polymer ?
#
loop_
_entity_poly.entity_id
_entity_poly.type
_entity_poly.pdbx_seq_one_letter_code
_entity_poly.pdbx_strand_id
1 'polypeptide(L)'
;MLQTGTSMSFASSSASGDLLEPYAVPNALVELVRSAESWLVIVSPYFDPWRHLRDALVDAREAGVKIKFLIREDQMREKKVIRHFRDLELKPLALKRLHAKIYISDKQALLTSMNLYAGSRESVEFGLCIDRQRHAELYEAVFRQAYSLLKKSELVELPSPKPRGAPVQKAAPVQKAAPVQKAASVQKAAPVQKAAQAKTWTPPAKAVASISAPAQSAAKGAASCTEVDEEALKRLSKTQAESYRLWCEKHSVHRVAKERQCTESTIRYHLAAAIEVGLIPVEHVVTEKQRNIIAEAIGRVGPNAGQGAIVKTSQGPVCYGEVACVLAAMKLLRCRAPQVPSVPGRR
;
A
#
# COMPACT_ATOMS: atom_id res chain seq x y z
N MET A 1 -25.84 -6.38 -47.94
CA MET A 1 -25.40 -5.36 -46.97
C MET A 1 -25.65 -5.90 -45.58
N LEU A 2 -24.61 -6.10 -44.76
CA LEU A 2 -24.75 -6.65 -43.41
C LEU A 2 -24.63 -5.51 -42.37
N GLN A 3 -25.73 -5.25 -41.67
CA GLN A 3 -25.72 -4.42 -40.45
C GLN A 3 -25.45 -5.31 -39.23
N THR A 4 -24.37 -5.06 -38.49
CA THR A 4 -24.18 -5.50 -37.09
C THR A 4 -23.21 -4.56 -36.36
N GLY A 5 -23.57 -3.29 -36.26
CA GLY A 5 -22.85 -2.29 -35.46
C GLY A 5 -23.34 -2.25 -34.02
N THR A 6 -23.10 -3.31 -33.22
CA THR A 6 -23.42 -3.29 -31.78
C THR A 6 -22.41 -2.40 -31.06
N SER A 7 -22.75 -1.11 -30.92
CA SER A 7 -21.97 -0.15 -30.15
C SER A 7 -21.99 -0.54 -28.67
N MET A 8 -20.89 -1.12 -28.17
CA MET A 8 -20.69 -1.27 -26.74
C MET A 8 -20.29 0.07 -26.14
N SER A 9 -21.25 0.75 -25.50
CA SER A 9 -21.00 1.92 -24.69
C SER A 9 -20.23 1.55 -23.43
N PHE A 10 -18.90 1.65 -23.49
CA PHE A 10 -18.06 1.69 -22.29
C PHE A 10 -18.24 3.02 -21.54
N ALA A 11 -19.38 3.14 -20.86
CA ALA A 11 -19.61 4.15 -19.84
C ALA A 11 -18.77 3.82 -18.59
N SER A 12 -17.45 3.97 -18.68
CA SER A 12 -16.59 4.02 -17.49
C SER A 12 -16.68 5.42 -16.91
N SER A 13 -17.12 5.55 -15.66
CA SER A 13 -16.76 6.71 -14.85
C SER A 13 -15.23 6.81 -14.82
N SER A 14 -14.71 8.03 -14.67
CA SER A 14 -13.27 8.32 -14.71
C SER A 14 -12.56 7.89 -13.42
N ALA A 15 -12.56 6.58 -13.16
CA ALA A 15 -11.91 5.98 -12.02
C ALA A 15 -10.46 5.64 -12.39
N SER A 16 -9.57 6.61 -12.19
CA SER A 16 -8.12 6.47 -12.43
C SER A 16 -7.39 5.80 -11.26
N GLY A 17 -6.10 5.52 -11.44
CA GLY A 17 -5.16 5.14 -10.40
C GLY A 17 -3.75 5.63 -10.76
N ASP A 18 -2.84 5.64 -9.80
CA ASP A 18 -1.48 6.12 -9.97
C ASP A 18 -0.61 5.06 -10.66
N LEU A 19 -0.22 5.32 -11.91
CA LEU A 19 0.70 4.45 -12.65
C LEU A 19 2.11 4.51 -12.05
N LEU A 20 2.66 3.34 -11.74
CA LEU A 20 3.99 3.19 -11.14
C LEU A 20 5.07 3.07 -12.21
N GLU A 21 6.22 3.68 -11.93
CA GLU A 21 7.46 3.42 -12.67
C GLU A 21 7.84 1.93 -12.56
N PRO A 22 8.40 1.28 -13.60
CA PRO A 22 8.59 -0.16 -13.61
C PRO A 22 9.37 -0.76 -12.44
N TYR A 23 10.40 -0.05 -11.98
CA TYR A 23 11.25 -0.48 -10.85
C TYR A 23 10.73 -0.03 -9.48
N ALA A 24 9.62 0.73 -9.42
CA ALA A 24 9.01 1.16 -8.15
C ALA A 24 8.08 0.10 -7.55
N VAL A 25 7.57 -0.83 -8.38
CA VAL A 25 6.60 -1.87 -7.99
C VAL A 25 7.05 -2.71 -6.77
N PRO A 26 8.30 -3.19 -6.64
CA PRO A 26 8.71 -3.98 -5.48
C PRO A 26 8.65 -3.19 -4.16
N ASN A 27 9.00 -1.90 -4.21
CA ASN A 27 8.96 -1.02 -3.03
C ASN A 27 7.53 -0.61 -2.70
N ALA A 28 6.71 -0.29 -3.71
CA ALA A 28 5.29 0.02 -3.53
C ALA A 28 4.54 -1.15 -2.88
N LEU A 29 4.86 -2.39 -3.22
CA LEU A 29 4.32 -3.57 -2.53
C LEU A 29 4.72 -3.61 -1.05
N VAL A 30 5.99 -3.41 -0.72
CA VAL A 30 6.46 -3.45 0.68
C VAL A 30 5.79 -2.35 1.51
N GLU A 31 5.65 -1.15 0.96
CA GLU A 31 4.93 -0.06 1.62
C GLU A 31 3.41 -0.33 1.71
N LEU A 32 2.80 -0.99 0.71
CA LEU A 32 1.41 -1.46 0.82
C LEU A 32 1.22 -2.39 2.01
N VAL A 33 2.12 -3.38 2.20
CA VAL A 33 2.09 -4.30 3.35
C VAL A 33 2.28 -3.55 4.67
N ARG A 34 3.28 -2.66 4.77
CA ARG A 34 3.55 -1.85 5.98
C ARG A 34 2.45 -0.86 6.33
N SER A 35 1.74 -0.35 5.33
CA SER A 35 0.69 0.66 5.51
C SER A 35 -0.64 0.09 6.03
N ALA A 36 -0.84 -1.23 5.89
CA ALA A 36 -2.07 -1.91 6.28
C ALA A 36 -2.30 -1.83 7.80
N GLU A 37 -3.52 -1.52 8.22
CA GLU A 37 -3.86 -1.39 9.65
C GLU A 37 -4.80 -2.50 10.13
N SER A 38 -5.77 -2.90 9.32
CA SER A 38 -6.83 -3.85 9.71
C SER A 38 -6.70 -5.21 9.03
N TRP A 39 -6.43 -5.23 7.73
CA TRP A 39 -6.41 -6.44 6.92
C TRP A 39 -5.59 -6.27 5.64
N LEU A 40 -5.13 -7.40 5.10
CA LEU A 40 -4.35 -7.47 3.87
C LEU A 40 -4.76 -8.73 3.09
N VAL A 41 -5.01 -8.57 1.79
CA VAL A 41 -5.25 -9.67 0.85
C VAL A 41 -4.13 -9.69 -0.17
N ILE A 42 -3.45 -10.83 -0.27
CA ILE A 42 -2.40 -11.10 -1.24
C ILE A 42 -2.91 -12.16 -2.21
N VAL A 43 -2.93 -11.85 -3.50
CA VAL A 43 -3.21 -12.79 -4.58
C VAL A 43 -1.96 -12.85 -5.45
N SER A 44 -1.28 -14.00 -5.49
CA SER A 44 -0.08 -14.19 -6.32
C SER A 44 0.04 -15.66 -6.72
N PRO A 45 0.38 -15.99 -7.98
CA PRO A 45 0.52 -17.37 -8.40
C PRO A 45 1.77 -18.05 -7.85
N TYR A 46 2.79 -17.31 -7.41
CA TYR A 46 4.06 -17.81 -6.88
C TYR A 46 4.39 -17.13 -5.54
N PHE A 47 5.15 -17.80 -4.66
CA PHE A 47 5.54 -17.25 -3.35
C PHE A 47 6.93 -17.69 -2.85
N ASP A 48 7.88 -16.78 -3.01
CA ASP A 48 9.27 -16.84 -2.55
C ASP A 48 9.73 -15.40 -2.16
N PRO A 49 9.29 -14.89 -1.01
CA PRO A 49 9.49 -13.49 -0.62
C PRO A 49 10.96 -13.19 -0.28
N TRP A 50 11.48 -12.10 -0.83
CA TRP A 50 12.77 -11.54 -0.40
C TRP A 50 12.69 -10.99 1.02
N ARG A 51 13.86 -10.77 1.67
CA ARG A 51 13.98 -10.37 3.09
C ARG A 51 12.99 -9.26 3.48
N HIS A 52 13.09 -8.08 2.86
CA HIS A 52 12.24 -6.93 3.22
C HIS A 52 10.72 -7.16 3.07
N LEU A 53 10.28 -8.01 2.13
CA LEU A 53 8.87 -8.39 2.03
C LEU A 53 8.48 -9.39 3.12
N ARG A 54 9.36 -10.35 3.44
CA ARG A 54 9.17 -11.27 4.57
C ARG A 54 9.03 -10.48 5.88
N ASP A 55 9.97 -9.57 6.14
CA ASP A 55 10.02 -8.74 7.36
C ASP A 55 8.70 -7.95 7.49
N ALA A 56 8.27 -7.23 6.44
CA ALA A 56 7.02 -6.47 6.44
C ALA A 56 5.76 -7.35 6.69
N LEU A 57 5.74 -8.61 6.22
CA LEU A 57 4.64 -9.53 6.49
C LEU A 57 4.62 -10.03 7.94
N VAL A 58 5.79 -10.17 8.58
CA VAL A 58 5.91 -10.45 10.02
C VAL A 58 5.43 -9.25 10.83
N ASP A 59 5.96 -8.05 10.53
CA ASP A 59 5.59 -6.80 11.20
C ASP A 59 4.07 -6.56 11.17
N ALA A 60 3.45 -6.67 9.98
CA ALA A 60 2.02 -6.47 9.81
C ALA A 60 1.19 -7.50 10.61
N ARG A 61 1.58 -8.77 10.57
CA ARG A 61 0.94 -9.84 11.34
C ARG A 61 1.02 -9.58 12.85
N GLU A 62 2.17 -9.15 13.34
CA GLU A 62 2.41 -8.86 14.76
C GLU A 62 1.69 -7.59 15.23
N ALA A 63 1.51 -6.61 14.33
CA ALA A 63 0.60 -5.48 14.53
C ALA A 63 -0.90 -5.86 14.51
N GLY A 64 -1.24 -7.13 14.28
CA GLY A 64 -2.61 -7.64 14.29
C GLY A 64 -3.36 -7.57 12.93
N VAL A 65 -2.67 -7.20 11.84
CA VAL A 65 -3.26 -7.14 10.49
C VAL A 65 -3.71 -8.53 10.07
N LYS A 66 -4.98 -8.66 9.67
CA LYS A 66 -5.56 -9.93 9.22
C LYS A 66 -5.14 -10.24 7.78
N ILE A 67 -4.08 -11.02 7.62
CA ILE A 67 -3.56 -11.41 6.30
C ILE A 67 -4.34 -12.62 5.73
N LYS A 68 -4.81 -12.48 4.49
CA LYS A 68 -5.32 -13.57 3.64
C LYS A 68 -4.42 -13.72 2.43
N PHE A 69 -3.93 -14.92 2.18
CA PHE A 69 -3.06 -15.21 1.04
C PHE A 69 -3.74 -16.22 0.11
N LEU A 70 -3.85 -15.89 -1.17
CA LEU A 70 -4.34 -16.75 -2.24
C LEU A 70 -3.19 -17.08 -3.20
N ILE A 71 -2.88 -18.37 -3.31
CA ILE A 71 -1.82 -18.91 -4.17
C ILE A 71 -2.39 -19.87 -5.23
N ARG A 72 -1.61 -20.14 -6.28
CA ARG A 72 -1.93 -21.21 -7.23
C ARG A 72 -1.82 -22.57 -6.55
N GLU A 73 -2.78 -23.46 -6.81
CA GLU A 73 -2.88 -24.79 -6.16
C GLU A 73 -1.60 -25.65 -6.32
N ASP A 74 -0.99 -25.68 -7.50
CA ASP A 74 0.18 -26.51 -7.80
C ASP A 74 1.41 -26.16 -6.95
N GLN A 75 1.60 -24.88 -6.62
CA GLN A 75 2.66 -24.38 -5.73
C GLN A 75 2.64 -24.99 -4.33
N MET A 76 1.47 -25.43 -3.85
CA MET A 76 1.37 -26.07 -2.53
C MET A 76 1.99 -27.47 -2.49
N ARG A 77 2.53 -27.97 -3.62
CA ARG A 77 3.39 -29.16 -3.69
C ARG A 77 4.86 -28.83 -3.39
N GLU A 78 5.27 -27.57 -3.47
CA GLU A 78 6.65 -27.16 -3.30
C GLU A 78 7.04 -27.00 -1.83
N LYS A 79 8.03 -27.80 -1.40
CA LYS A 79 8.55 -27.77 -0.01
C LYS A 79 9.03 -26.38 0.42
N LYS A 80 9.54 -25.57 -0.52
CA LYS A 80 9.99 -24.20 -0.28
C LYS A 80 8.81 -23.28 0.04
N VAL A 81 7.78 -23.29 -0.81
CA VAL A 81 6.52 -22.53 -0.62
C VAL A 81 5.84 -22.89 0.71
N ILE A 82 5.68 -24.19 1.00
CA ILE A 82 5.13 -24.67 2.28
C ILE A 82 5.94 -24.11 3.47
N ARG A 83 7.27 -24.08 3.36
CA ARG A 83 8.14 -23.52 4.40
C ARG A 83 7.90 -22.01 4.58
N HIS A 84 7.79 -21.23 3.51
CA HIS A 84 7.51 -19.78 3.63
C HIS A 84 6.19 -19.52 4.36
N PHE A 85 5.12 -20.26 4.05
CA PHE A 85 3.86 -20.12 4.78
C PHE A 85 3.96 -20.51 6.25
N ARG A 86 4.71 -21.59 6.57
CA ARG A 86 4.93 -22.01 7.96
C ARG A 86 5.79 -21.01 8.74
N ASP A 87 6.91 -20.55 8.16
CA ASP A 87 7.82 -19.57 8.76
C ASP A 87 7.11 -18.23 9.07
N LEU A 88 6.08 -17.87 8.30
CA LEU A 88 5.26 -16.66 8.48
C LEU A 88 3.96 -16.89 9.28
N GLU A 89 3.66 -18.14 9.65
CA GLU A 89 2.40 -18.56 10.29
C GLU A 89 1.13 -18.20 9.49
N LEU A 90 1.26 -18.08 8.17
CA LEU A 90 0.17 -17.76 7.26
C LEU A 90 -0.58 -19.02 6.82
N LYS A 91 -1.91 -18.93 6.75
CA LYS A 91 -2.79 -20.01 6.27
C LYS A 91 -3.22 -19.72 4.83
N PRO A 92 -2.61 -20.37 3.81
CA PRO A 92 -2.90 -20.09 2.42
C PRO A 92 -4.23 -20.68 1.97
N LEU A 93 -4.87 -19.96 1.06
CA LEU A 93 -5.95 -20.44 0.21
C LEU A 93 -5.35 -20.81 -1.17
N ALA A 94 -5.82 -21.88 -1.78
CA ALA A 94 -5.41 -22.34 -3.11
C ALA A 94 -6.51 -22.13 -4.15
N LEU A 95 -6.10 -21.74 -5.38
CA LEU A 95 -6.98 -21.70 -6.54
C LEU A 95 -6.30 -22.29 -7.79
N LYS A 96 -7.01 -23.16 -8.49
CA LYS A 96 -6.58 -23.74 -9.77
C LYS A 96 -6.40 -22.66 -10.84
N ARG A 97 -5.33 -22.77 -11.62
CA ARG A 97 -5.02 -21.86 -12.76
C ARG A 97 -4.91 -20.37 -12.41
N LEU A 98 -4.69 -20.01 -11.13
CA LEU A 98 -4.47 -18.62 -10.71
C LEU A 98 -3.27 -18.02 -11.47
N HIS A 99 -3.40 -16.81 -12.02
CA HIS A 99 -2.25 -16.04 -12.53
C HIS A 99 -2.29 -14.54 -12.21
N ALA A 100 -3.40 -14.04 -11.67
CA ALA A 100 -3.52 -12.66 -11.22
C ALA A 100 -2.49 -12.33 -10.12
N LYS A 101 -1.93 -11.12 -10.16
CA LYS A 101 -1.13 -10.55 -9.07
C LYS A 101 -1.84 -9.29 -8.59
N ILE A 102 -2.47 -9.40 -7.43
CA ILE A 102 -3.30 -8.35 -6.82
C ILE A 102 -2.96 -8.29 -5.35
N TYR A 103 -2.54 -7.13 -4.88
CA TYR A 103 -2.17 -6.90 -3.49
C TYR A 103 -3.06 -5.77 -2.97
N ILE A 104 -3.85 -6.00 -1.94
CA ILE A 104 -4.82 -5.00 -1.47
C ILE A 104 -4.94 -5.02 0.06
N SER A 105 -4.68 -3.88 0.68
CA SER A 105 -4.90 -3.61 2.10
C SER A 105 -6.16 -2.79 2.31
N ASP A 106 -6.53 -2.54 3.56
CA ASP A 106 -7.65 -1.67 3.92
C ASP A 106 -7.56 -0.22 3.41
N LYS A 107 -6.36 0.23 3.00
CA LYS A 107 -6.07 1.58 2.52
C LYS A 107 -5.79 1.71 1.03
N GLN A 108 -5.20 0.69 0.39
CA GLN A 108 -4.75 0.81 -1.01
C GLN A 108 -4.64 -0.55 -1.71
N ALA A 109 -4.74 -0.53 -3.04
CA ALA A 109 -4.55 -1.70 -3.90
C ALA A 109 -3.39 -1.49 -4.88
N LEU A 110 -2.73 -2.57 -5.26
CA LEU A 110 -1.70 -2.66 -6.29
C LEU A 110 -2.07 -3.78 -7.26
N LEU A 111 -2.37 -3.41 -8.50
CA LEU A 111 -2.50 -4.31 -9.64
C LEU A 111 -1.17 -4.34 -10.39
N THR A 112 -0.61 -5.51 -10.69
CA THR A 112 0.73 -5.56 -11.31
C THR A 112 0.99 -6.84 -12.11
N SER A 113 2.02 -6.81 -12.96
CA SER A 113 2.67 -7.99 -13.54
C SER A 113 3.58 -8.75 -12.56
N MET A 114 4.01 -8.11 -11.48
CA MET A 114 5.05 -8.64 -10.58
C MET A 114 4.55 -9.83 -9.75
N ASN A 115 5.29 -10.93 -9.78
CA ASN A 115 5.08 -12.07 -8.89
C ASN A 115 5.83 -11.88 -7.55
N LEU A 116 5.39 -12.55 -6.49
CA LEU A 116 6.14 -12.62 -5.23
C LEU A 116 7.30 -13.62 -5.31
N TYR A 117 8.27 -13.35 -6.17
CA TYR A 117 9.48 -14.16 -6.35
C TYR A 117 10.73 -13.31 -6.15
N ALA A 118 11.77 -13.84 -5.51
CA ALA A 118 12.97 -13.07 -5.17
C ALA A 118 13.65 -12.46 -6.41
N GLY A 119 13.66 -13.17 -7.55
CA GLY A 119 14.19 -12.67 -8.83
C GLY A 119 13.31 -11.60 -9.51
N SER A 120 12.02 -11.48 -9.17
CA SER A 120 11.15 -10.44 -9.75
C SER A 120 11.48 -9.04 -9.24
N ARG A 121 12.30 -8.89 -8.18
CA ARG A 121 12.69 -7.57 -7.64
C ARG A 121 13.54 -6.74 -8.62
N GLU A 122 14.22 -7.41 -9.54
CA GLU A 122 15.13 -6.80 -10.53
C GLU A 122 14.50 -6.81 -11.95
N SER A 123 13.27 -7.31 -12.08
CA SER A 123 12.52 -7.31 -13.33
C SER A 123 11.92 -5.94 -13.64
N VAL A 124 11.74 -5.67 -14.93
CA VAL A 124 10.91 -4.56 -15.42
C VAL A 124 9.46 -4.99 -15.26
N GLU A 125 8.76 -4.40 -14.30
CA GLU A 125 7.36 -4.72 -14.00
C GLU A 125 6.43 -3.57 -14.40
N PHE A 126 5.12 -3.79 -14.41
CA PHE A 126 4.13 -2.73 -14.59
C PHE A 126 3.17 -2.76 -13.41
N GLY A 127 2.79 -1.60 -12.88
CA GLY A 127 1.97 -1.52 -11.68
C GLY A 127 1.03 -0.32 -11.67
N LEU A 128 -0.19 -0.52 -11.21
CA LEU A 128 -1.17 0.53 -10.92
C LEU A 128 -1.46 0.52 -9.42
N CYS A 129 -1.10 1.60 -8.74
CA CYS A 129 -1.45 1.83 -7.34
C CYS A 129 -2.78 2.57 -7.26
N ILE A 130 -3.64 2.16 -6.33
CA ILE A 130 -5.00 2.69 -6.18
C ILE A 130 -5.20 2.99 -4.70
N ASP A 131 -4.97 4.24 -4.31
CA ASP A 131 -5.32 4.72 -2.98
C ASP A 131 -6.86 4.75 -2.81
N ARG A 132 -7.34 4.23 -1.68
CA ARG A 132 -8.78 4.09 -1.41
C ARG A 132 -9.48 5.43 -1.19
N GLN A 133 -8.80 6.42 -0.63
CA GLN A 133 -9.40 7.73 -0.35
C GLN A 133 -9.54 8.53 -1.64
N ARG A 134 -8.52 8.47 -2.52
CA ARG A 134 -8.51 9.14 -3.83
C ARG A 134 -9.38 8.47 -4.88
N HIS A 135 -9.40 7.13 -4.91
CA HIS A 135 -9.99 6.34 -6.00
C HIS A 135 -10.95 5.27 -5.49
N ALA A 136 -11.85 5.66 -4.58
CA ALA A 136 -12.76 4.76 -3.86
C ALA A 136 -13.57 3.81 -4.77
N GLU A 137 -14.09 4.28 -5.90
CA GLU A 137 -14.86 3.45 -6.85
C GLU A 137 -14.01 2.33 -7.47
N LEU A 138 -12.81 2.69 -7.98
CA LEU A 138 -11.90 1.70 -8.59
C LEU A 138 -11.38 0.72 -7.54
N TYR A 139 -10.99 1.22 -6.37
CA TYR A 139 -10.54 0.42 -5.25
C TYR A 139 -11.60 -0.62 -4.86
N GLU A 140 -12.86 -0.20 -4.72
CA GLU A 140 -13.97 -1.07 -4.31
C GLU A 140 -14.30 -2.10 -5.41
N ALA A 141 -14.21 -1.71 -6.70
CA ALA A 141 -14.33 -2.66 -7.81
C ALA A 141 -13.22 -3.73 -7.76
N VAL A 142 -11.96 -3.33 -7.54
CA VAL A 142 -10.82 -4.24 -7.38
C VAL A 142 -10.99 -5.15 -6.16
N PHE A 143 -11.42 -4.60 -5.02
CA PHE A 143 -11.69 -5.37 -3.80
C PHE A 143 -12.74 -6.47 -4.03
N ARG A 144 -13.86 -6.15 -4.70
CA ARG A 144 -14.90 -7.13 -5.04
C ARG A 144 -14.36 -8.26 -5.93
N GLN A 145 -13.49 -7.95 -6.89
CA GLN A 145 -12.88 -8.96 -7.75
C GLN A 145 -11.90 -9.86 -6.96
N ALA A 146 -11.02 -9.26 -6.14
CA ALA A 146 -10.11 -10.02 -5.28
C ALA A 146 -10.89 -10.93 -4.29
N TYR A 147 -11.96 -10.41 -3.67
CA TYR A 147 -12.81 -11.16 -2.75
C TYR A 147 -13.60 -12.29 -3.47
N SER A 148 -14.00 -12.08 -4.73
CA SER A 148 -14.61 -13.11 -5.58
C SER A 148 -13.66 -14.29 -5.84
N LEU A 149 -12.35 -14.04 -5.97
CA LEU A 149 -11.35 -15.10 -6.06
C LEU A 149 -11.22 -15.88 -4.74
N LEU A 150 -11.22 -15.19 -3.59
CA LEU A 150 -11.17 -15.84 -2.28
C LEU A 150 -12.37 -16.78 -2.06
N LYS A 151 -13.58 -16.38 -2.48
CA LYS A 151 -14.79 -17.23 -2.39
C LYS A 151 -14.71 -18.52 -3.22
N LYS A 152 -13.87 -18.56 -4.25
CA LYS A 152 -13.67 -19.72 -5.15
C LYS A 152 -12.47 -20.58 -4.75
N SER A 153 -11.79 -20.23 -3.66
CA SER A 153 -10.54 -20.86 -3.23
C SER A 153 -10.73 -21.77 -2.02
N GLU A 154 -9.88 -22.77 -1.90
CA GLU A 154 -9.94 -23.78 -0.84
C GLU A 154 -8.82 -23.54 0.19
N LEU A 155 -9.11 -23.73 1.48
CA LEU A 155 -8.10 -23.60 2.53
C LEU A 155 -7.14 -24.79 2.49
N VAL A 156 -5.84 -24.51 2.47
CA VAL A 156 -4.81 -25.57 2.45
C VAL A 156 -4.28 -25.79 3.86
N GLU A 157 -4.44 -27.00 4.37
CA GLU A 157 -3.76 -27.41 5.60
C GLU A 157 -2.27 -27.65 5.32
N LEU A 158 -1.41 -26.92 6.01
CA LEU A 158 0.03 -27.09 5.88
C LEU A 158 0.43 -28.43 6.53
N PRO A 159 1.11 -29.34 5.82
CA PRO A 159 1.53 -30.60 6.41
C PRO A 159 2.47 -30.35 7.60
N SER A 160 2.26 -31.09 8.68
CA SER A 160 3.13 -31.01 9.86
C SER A 160 4.58 -31.40 9.50
N PRO A 161 5.59 -30.75 10.09
CA PRO A 161 6.96 -31.20 9.92
C PRO A 161 7.10 -32.61 10.51
N LYS A 162 7.38 -33.61 9.69
CA LYS A 162 7.75 -34.94 10.18
C LYS A 162 8.94 -34.77 11.15
N PRO A 163 8.90 -35.35 12.37
CA PRO A 163 10.03 -35.27 13.28
C PRO A 163 11.26 -35.84 12.57
N ARG A 164 12.40 -35.12 12.65
CA ARG A 164 13.67 -35.66 12.19
C ARG A 164 13.99 -36.85 13.07
N GLY A 165 14.03 -38.05 12.49
CA GLY A 165 14.59 -39.22 13.14
C GLY A 165 16.01 -38.90 13.62
N ALA A 166 16.38 -39.45 14.77
CA ALA A 166 17.71 -39.31 15.35
C ALA A 166 18.81 -39.69 14.33
N PRO A 167 20.02 -39.10 14.41
CA PRO A 167 21.09 -39.39 13.46
C PRO A 167 21.45 -40.88 13.50
N VAL A 168 21.18 -41.56 12.39
CA VAL A 168 21.58 -42.96 12.18
C VAL A 168 23.10 -43.04 12.21
N GLN A 169 23.66 -43.74 13.19
CA GLN A 169 25.08 -44.06 13.24
C GLN A 169 25.44 -44.88 11.99
N LYS A 170 26.54 -44.51 11.31
CA LYS A 170 27.04 -45.28 10.16
C LYS A 170 27.53 -46.65 10.63
N ALA A 171 26.79 -47.70 10.32
CA ALA A 171 27.33 -49.05 10.27
C ALA A 171 28.13 -49.26 8.97
N ALA A 172 29.19 -50.07 9.05
CA ALA A 172 30.08 -50.39 7.94
C ALA A 172 29.39 -51.31 6.89
N PRO A 173 29.88 -51.37 5.64
CA PRO A 173 29.19 -52.07 4.56
C PRO A 173 29.38 -53.59 4.63
N VAL A 174 28.28 -54.34 4.49
CA VAL A 174 28.29 -55.80 4.27
C VAL A 174 27.84 -56.10 2.84
N GLN A 175 28.40 -57.17 2.28
CA GLN A 175 28.44 -57.47 0.86
C GLN A 175 27.15 -58.09 0.29
N LYS A 176 27.11 -58.21 -1.04
CA LYS A 176 25.98 -58.71 -1.85
C LYS A 176 25.47 -60.09 -1.41
N ALA A 177 24.15 -60.23 -1.35
CA ALA A 177 23.44 -61.44 -1.78
C ALA A 177 22.06 -61.06 -2.35
N ALA A 178 21.54 -61.89 -3.25
CA ALA A 178 20.24 -61.73 -3.91
C ALA A 178 19.71 -63.16 -4.24
N PRO A 179 18.47 -63.37 -4.72
CA PRO A 179 17.31 -62.47 -4.77
C PRO A 179 15.95 -63.16 -4.41
N VAL A 180 14.82 -62.43 -4.57
CA VAL A 180 13.43 -62.91 -4.80
C VAL A 180 12.75 -63.83 -3.75
N GLN A 181 11.57 -63.39 -3.25
CA GLN A 181 10.32 -64.16 -3.41
C GLN A 181 9.05 -63.28 -3.40
N LYS A 182 7.94 -63.85 -3.89
CA LYS A 182 6.74 -63.21 -4.47
C LYS A 182 5.54 -63.18 -3.51
N ALA A 183 4.48 -62.47 -3.92
CA ALA A 183 3.07 -62.60 -3.47
C ALA A 183 2.80 -62.12 -2.03
N ALA A 184 1.58 -61.77 -1.55
CA ALA A 184 0.27 -61.41 -2.13
C ALA A 184 -0.66 -60.97 -0.96
N SER A 185 -1.86 -60.38 -1.12
CA SER A 185 -2.46 -59.45 -2.11
C SER A 185 -3.86 -59.04 -1.57
N VAL A 186 -4.60 -58.13 -2.25
CA VAL A 186 -6.03 -57.76 -1.95
C VAL A 186 -6.21 -57.10 -0.54
N GLN A 187 -7.28 -56.36 -0.12
CA GLN A 187 -8.62 -56.07 -0.64
C GLN A 187 -9.06 -54.59 -0.52
N LYS A 188 -10.06 -54.23 -1.33
CA LYS A 188 -10.92 -53.03 -1.16
C LYS A 188 -11.87 -53.22 0.03
N ALA A 189 -12.20 -52.13 0.73
CA ALA A 189 -13.58 -51.77 1.07
C ALA A 189 -13.71 -50.26 1.37
N ALA A 190 -14.86 -49.68 1.07
CA ALA A 190 -15.31 -48.34 1.49
C ALA A 190 -16.52 -48.53 2.43
N PRO A 191 -17.38 -47.54 2.76
CA PRO A 191 -17.28 -46.06 2.69
C PRO A 191 -17.59 -45.43 4.07
N VAL A 192 -18.23 -44.23 4.12
CA VAL A 192 -18.98 -43.64 5.28
C VAL A 192 -18.08 -42.87 6.30
N GLN A 193 -18.38 -41.67 6.85
CA GLN A 193 -19.60 -40.84 6.88
C GLN A 193 -19.35 -39.29 6.82
N LYS A 194 -20.41 -38.53 7.08
CA LYS A 194 -20.70 -37.11 6.77
C LYS A 194 -20.19 -36.08 7.81
N ALA A 195 -19.94 -34.86 7.32
CA ALA A 195 -20.24 -33.55 7.92
C ALA A 195 -19.44 -32.98 9.12
N ALA A 196 -18.78 -31.83 8.87
CA ALA A 196 -18.80 -30.65 9.75
C ALA A 196 -18.71 -29.37 8.88
N GLN A 197 -19.39 -28.30 9.28
CA GLN A 197 -19.71 -27.16 8.40
C GLN A 197 -18.60 -26.09 8.35
N ALA A 198 -18.35 -25.55 7.15
CA ALA A 198 -17.46 -24.41 6.95
C ALA A 198 -18.08 -23.12 7.55
N LYS A 199 -17.36 -22.46 8.46
CA LYS A 199 -17.77 -21.16 9.01
C LYS A 199 -17.47 -20.04 8.00
N THR A 200 -18.50 -19.64 7.26
CA THR A 200 -18.46 -18.49 6.35
C THR A 200 -18.17 -17.21 7.14
N TRP A 201 -17.14 -16.47 6.74
CA TRP A 201 -16.82 -15.16 7.33
C TRP A 201 -17.56 -14.04 6.58
N THR A 202 -18.15 -13.11 7.33
CA THR A 202 -18.75 -11.86 6.83
C THR A 202 -18.03 -10.65 7.44
N PRO A 203 -17.90 -9.53 6.69
CA PRO A 203 -17.25 -8.32 7.17
C PRO A 203 -18.12 -7.56 8.20
N PRO A 204 -17.53 -6.78 9.12
CA PRO A 204 -18.26 -6.03 10.15
C PRO A 204 -19.05 -4.84 9.56
N ALA A 205 -20.27 -4.64 10.05
CA ALA A 205 -21.33 -3.84 9.44
C ALA A 205 -21.21 -2.29 9.60
N LYS A 206 -20.00 -1.72 9.71
CA LYS A 206 -19.80 -0.26 9.91
C LYS A 206 -19.54 0.55 8.62
N ALA A 207 -19.84 -0.02 7.45
CA ALA A 207 -19.53 0.60 6.14
C ALA A 207 -20.75 0.96 5.28
N VAL A 208 -21.98 0.85 5.80
CA VAL A 208 -23.21 1.16 5.02
C VAL A 208 -24.25 1.89 5.89
N ALA A 209 -23.98 3.16 6.23
CA ALA A 209 -24.97 4.11 6.74
C ALA A 209 -24.51 5.55 6.45
N SER A 210 -25.48 6.47 6.35
CA SER A 210 -25.30 7.93 6.21
C SER A 210 -24.96 8.49 4.82
N ILE A 211 -25.88 8.32 3.85
CA ILE A 211 -26.21 9.40 2.89
C ILE A 211 -27.74 9.53 2.81
N SER A 212 -28.29 10.63 3.33
CA SER A 212 -29.66 11.06 3.02
C SER A 212 -29.90 12.55 3.35
N ALA A 213 -29.40 13.44 2.46
CA ALA A 213 -29.92 14.80 2.19
C ALA A 213 -29.93 15.85 3.34
N PRO A 214 -30.24 17.13 3.05
CA PRO A 214 -29.45 17.97 2.14
C PRO A 214 -29.03 19.30 2.79
N ALA A 215 -27.84 19.81 2.44
CA ALA A 215 -27.44 21.19 2.75
C ALA A 215 -26.98 21.90 1.47
N GLN A 216 -27.84 22.78 0.95
CA GLN A 216 -27.45 23.77 -0.06
C GLN A 216 -26.61 24.88 0.59
N SER A 217 -25.93 25.67 -0.25
CA SER A 217 -25.15 26.87 0.11
C SER A 217 -23.76 26.64 0.74
N ALA A 218 -22.75 26.49 -0.12
CA ALA A 218 -21.47 27.22 -0.05
C ALA A 218 -20.55 26.87 -1.25
N ALA A 219 -21.05 26.93 -2.49
CA ALA A 219 -20.21 26.73 -3.66
C ALA A 219 -19.34 27.98 -3.93
N LYS A 220 -18.09 27.98 -3.46
CA LYS A 220 -17.01 28.88 -3.92
C LYS A 220 -15.63 28.28 -3.59
N GLY A 221 -14.78 28.10 -4.61
CA GLY A 221 -13.33 27.98 -4.40
C GLY A 221 -12.66 26.62 -4.58
N ALA A 222 -13.23 25.68 -5.35
CA ALA A 222 -12.44 24.55 -5.86
C ALA A 222 -11.51 25.04 -6.98
N ALA A 223 -10.32 25.50 -6.63
CA ALA A 223 -9.32 25.97 -7.60
C ALA A 223 -8.71 24.79 -8.38
N SER A 224 -9.29 24.54 -9.55
CA SER A 224 -8.61 23.85 -10.65
C SER A 224 -7.22 24.47 -10.87
N CYS A 225 -6.18 23.64 -10.94
CA CYS A 225 -4.82 24.08 -11.31
C CYS A 225 -4.76 24.35 -12.82
N THR A 226 -5.38 25.44 -13.27
CA THR A 226 -5.43 25.88 -14.68
C THR A 226 -4.99 27.32 -14.89
N GLU A 227 -4.86 28.12 -13.84
CA GLU A 227 -4.21 29.44 -13.88
C GLU A 227 -3.19 29.52 -12.75
N VAL A 228 -1.91 29.65 -13.09
CA VAL A 228 -0.84 29.88 -12.11
C VAL A 228 -0.86 31.35 -11.72
N ASP A 229 -0.92 31.64 -10.42
CA ASP A 229 -0.76 33.02 -9.93
C ASP A 229 0.68 33.49 -10.15
N GLU A 230 0.92 34.08 -11.32
CA GLU A 230 2.21 34.63 -11.74
C GLU A 230 2.73 35.72 -10.78
N GLU A 231 1.85 36.41 -10.05
CA GLU A 231 2.27 37.43 -9.08
C GLU A 231 2.75 36.81 -7.77
N ALA A 232 2.13 35.71 -7.33
CA ALA A 232 2.67 34.88 -6.27
C ALA A 232 3.97 34.16 -6.71
N LEU A 233 4.07 33.75 -7.99
CA LEU A 233 5.26 33.06 -8.53
C LEU A 233 6.51 33.95 -8.56
N LYS A 234 6.36 35.26 -8.82
CA LYS A 234 7.46 36.25 -8.76
C LYS A 234 8.09 36.39 -7.36
N ARG A 235 7.39 35.98 -6.30
CA ARG A 235 7.90 36.02 -4.91
C ARG A 235 8.82 34.86 -4.58
N LEU A 236 8.92 33.84 -5.45
CA LEU A 236 9.84 32.72 -5.33
C LEU A 236 11.18 33.05 -5.99
N SER A 237 12.28 32.55 -5.42
CA SER A 237 13.57 32.56 -6.12
C SER A 237 13.53 31.68 -7.38
N LYS A 238 14.44 31.90 -8.34
CA LYS A 238 14.52 31.10 -9.58
C LYS A 238 14.50 29.59 -9.32
N THR A 239 15.26 29.14 -8.33
CA THR A 239 15.38 27.74 -7.87
C THR A 239 14.08 27.19 -7.25
N GLN A 240 13.35 28.04 -6.52
CA GLN A 240 12.06 27.70 -5.91
C GLN A 240 10.96 27.61 -6.98
N ALA A 241 10.87 28.61 -7.85
CA ALA A 241 9.90 28.66 -8.95
C ALA A 241 10.08 27.48 -9.93
N GLU A 242 11.32 27.11 -10.25
CA GLU A 242 11.62 25.90 -11.04
C GLU A 242 11.15 24.62 -10.35
N SER A 243 11.42 24.47 -9.04
CA SER A 243 10.96 23.31 -8.26
C SER A 243 9.43 23.23 -8.20
N TYR A 244 8.75 24.38 -8.11
CA TYR A 244 7.29 24.47 -8.15
C TYR A 244 6.73 24.08 -9.51
N ARG A 245 7.26 24.61 -10.63
CA ARG A 245 6.82 24.23 -11.99
C ARG A 245 6.95 22.72 -12.24
N LEU A 246 8.10 22.15 -11.91
CA LEU A 246 8.34 20.71 -12.03
C LEU A 246 7.44 19.89 -11.09
N TRP A 247 7.02 20.45 -9.96
CA TRP A 247 6.03 19.82 -9.08
C TRP A 247 4.61 19.88 -9.68
N CYS A 248 4.23 20.98 -10.33
CA CYS A 248 2.95 21.09 -11.04
C CYS A 248 2.82 20.10 -12.20
N GLU A 249 3.94 19.72 -12.84
CA GLU A 249 3.94 18.67 -13.88
C GLU A 249 3.92 17.25 -13.30
N LYS A 250 4.73 16.99 -12.25
CA LYS A 250 5.08 15.63 -11.83
C LYS A 250 4.34 15.16 -10.58
N HIS A 251 3.71 16.09 -9.86
CA HIS A 251 2.97 15.95 -8.59
C HIS A 251 3.69 15.11 -7.52
N SER A 252 5.02 15.08 -7.54
CA SER A 252 5.84 14.21 -6.70
C SER A 252 7.17 14.87 -6.34
N VAL A 253 7.37 15.09 -5.04
CA VAL A 253 8.64 15.59 -4.47
C VAL A 253 9.82 14.73 -4.93
N HIS A 254 9.64 13.41 -4.97
CA HIS A 254 10.66 12.45 -5.41
C HIS A 254 11.06 12.64 -6.88
N ARG A 255 10.08 12.77 -7.79
CA ARG A 255 10.35 13.00 -9.22
C ARG A 255 11.10 14.31 -9.44
N VAL A 256 10.66 15.40 -8.79
CA VAL A 256 11.33 16.70 -8.86
C VAL A 256 12.76 16.65 -8.28
N ALA A 257 12.96 15.92 -7.18
CA ALA A 257 14.27 15.76 -6.55
C ALA A 257 15.25 15.02 -7.47
N LYS A 258 14.80 13.91 -8.09
CA LYS A 258 15.57 13.14 -9.07
C LYS A 258 15.95 13.97 -10.29
N GLU A 259 15.01 14.73 -10.86
CA GLU A 259 15.24 15.54 -12.06
C GLU A 259 16.17 16.72 -11.79
N ARG A 260 16.00 17.40 -10.65
CA ARG A 260 16.88 18.49 -10.21
C ARG A 260 18.16 17.99 -9.50
N GLN A 261 18.44 16.69 -9.54
CA GLN A 261 19.61 16.02 -8.95
C GLN A 261 19.93 16.45 -7.50
N CYS A 262 18.89 16.59 -6.67
CA CYS A 262 19.01 17.06 -5.29
C CYS A 262 18.16 16.22 -4.33
N THR A 263 18.23 16.48 -3.02
CA THR A 263 17.49 15.68 -2.03
C THR A 263 16.01 16.06 -2.00
N GLU A 264 15.14 15.12 -1.64
CA GLU A 264 13.73 15.44 -1.42
C GLU A 264 13.52 16.50 -0.33
N SER A 265 14.37 16.53 0.70
CA SER A 265 14.34 17.57 1.72
C SER A 265 14.55 18.95 1.10
N THR A 266 15.53 19.09 0.19
CA THR A 266 15.78 20.32 -0.58
C THR A 266 14.55 20.75 -1.38
N ILE A 267 13.87 19.81 -2.04
CA ILE A 267 12.62 20.11 -2.76
C ILE A 267 11.49 20.51 -1.81
N ARG A 268 11.33 19.85 -0.65
CA ARG A 268 10.33 20.25 0.36
C ARG A 268 10.60 21.67 0.87
N TYR A 269 11.85 22.08 1.08
CA TYR A 269 12.19 23.49 1.38
C TYR A 269 11.81 24.46 0.26
N HIS A 270 12.00 24.09 -1.02
CA HIS A 270 11.57 24.93 -2.13
C HIS A 270 10.04 25.04 -2.22
N LEU A 271 9.33 23.93 -2.02
CA LEU A 271 7.86 23.92 -2.01
C LEU A 271 7.28 24.60 -0.76
N ALA A 272 8.00 24.65 0.37
CA ALA A 272 7.60 25.42 1.54
C ALA A 272 7.46 26.92 1.21
N ALA A 273 8.33 27.49 0.36
CA ALA A 273 8.17 28.87 -0.12
C ALA A 273 6.92 29.04 -1.00
N ALA A 274 6.60 28.04 -1.84
CA ALA A 274 5.37 28.02 -2.63
C ALA A 274 4.10 27.91 -1.75
N ILE A 275 4.16 27.15 -0.66
CA ILE A 275 3.10 27.07 0.37
C ILE A 275 2.96 28.43 1.07
N GLU A 276 4.06 29.09 1.44
CA GLU A 276 4.03 30.37 2.16
C GLU A 276 3.36 31.50 1.37
N VAL A 277 3.48 31.50 0.04
CA VAL A 277 2.77 32.47 -0.83
C VAL A 277 1.35 32.00 -1.22
N GLY A 278 0.99 30.75 -0.91
CA GLY A 278 -0.33 30.18 -1.17
C GLY A 278 -0.53 29.59 -2.58
N LEU A 279 0.54 29.28 -3.30
CA LEU A 279 0.50 28.62 -4.63
C LEU A 279 0.16 27.13 -4.55
N ILE A 280 0.34 26.51 -3.38
CA ILE A 280 0.16 25.07 -3.15
C ILE A 280 -0.32 24.83 -1.71
N PRO A 281 -1.39 24.06 -1.49
CA PRO A 281 -1.78 23.60 -0.16
C PRO A 281 -0.76 22.62 0.45
N VAL A 282 -0.52 22.69 1.76
CA VAL A 282 0.49 21.86 2.44
C VAL A 282 0.17 20.37 2.38
N GLU A 283 -1.10 20.03 2.31
CA GLU A 283 -1.63 18.68 2.15
C GLU A 283 -1.23 17.99 0.83
N HIS A 284 -0.79 18.75 -0.17
CA HIS A 284 -0.22 18.22 -1.41
C HIS A 284 1.28 17.88 -1.31
N VAL A 285 1.94 18.23 -0.20
CA VAL A 285 3.40 18.01 0.01
C VAL A 285 3.71 17.17 1.25
N VAL A 286 2.88 17.26 2.30
CA VAL A 286 3.07 16.57 3.59
C VAL A 286 1.80 15.82 3.97
N THR A 287 1.93 14.53 4.29
CA THR A 287 0.80 13.66 4.64
C THR A 287 0.12 14.10 5.94
N GLU A 288 -1.18 13.81 6.10
CA GLU A 288 -1.93 14.22 7.30
C GLU A 288 -1.32 13.67 8.60
N LYS A 289 -0.90 12.41 8.61
CA LYS A 289 -0.19 11.80 9.75
C LYS A 289 1.04 12.61 10.16
N GLN A 290 1.86 13.02 9.19
CA GLN A 290 3.04 13.84 9.46
C GLN A 290 2.66 15.25 9.90
N ARG A 291 1.68 15.90 9.27
CA ARG A 291 1.17 17.22 9.70
C ARG A 291 0.70 17.19 11.15
N ASN A 292 -0.01 16.15 11.57
CA ASN A 292 -0.52 15.99 12.94
C ASN A 292 0.62 15.80 13.95
N ILE A 293 1.60 14.94 13.66
CA ILE A 293 2.81 14.75 14.48
C ILE A 293 3.61 16.06 14.62
N ILE A 294 3.77 16.80 13.51
CA ILE A 294 4.46 18.10 13.51
C ILE A 294 3.68 19.15 14.30
N ALA A 295 2.35 19.21 14.15
CA ALA A 295 1.50 20.14 14.87
C ALA A 295 1.53 19.90 16.39
N GLU A 296 1.51 18.63 16.82
CA GLU A 296 1.66 18.28 18.24
C GLU A 296 3.04 18.70 18.78
N ALA A 297 4.11 18.44 18.03
CA ALA A 297 5.46 18.88 18.41
C ALA A 297 5.56 20.41 18.52
N ILE A 298 5.00 21.15 17.55
CA ILE A 298 4.90 22.62 17.57
C ILE A 298 4.08 23.11 18.77
N GLY A 299 3.01 22.40 19.16
CA GLY A 299 2.22 22.71 20.35
C GLY A 299 3.03 22.60 21.65
N ARG A 300 4.02 21.70 21.71
CA ARG A 300 4.88 21.48 22.88
C ARG A 300 6.06 22.45 22.99
N VAL A 301 6.77 22.73 21.88
CA VAL A 301 7.96 23.63 21.91
C VAL A 301 7.69 25.06 21.45
N GLY A 302 6.57 25.29 20.78
CA GLY A 302 6.24 26.55 20.12
C GLY A 302 6.76 26.64 18.67
N PRO A 303 6.08 27.42 17.80
CA PRO A 303 6.40 27.51 16.37
C PRO A 303 7.74 28.21 16.07
N ASN A 304 8.29 28.93 17.05
CA ASN A 304 9.55 29.68 16.93
C ASN A 304 10.76 28.89 17.46
N ALA A 305 10.59 27.66 17.96
CA ALA A 305 11.65 26.88 18.62
C ALA A 305 12.79 26.38 17.69
N GLY A 306 12.71 26.69 16.39
CA GLY A 306 13.60 26.15 15.38
C GLY A 306 13.25 24.72 14.97
N GLN A 307 13.55 24.37 13.73
CA GLN A 307 13.13 23.09 13.14
C GLN A 307 13.72 21.88 13.86
N GLY A 308 14.97 21.97 14.37
CA GLY A 308 15.62 20.89 15.11
C GLY A 308 14.92 20.54 16.43
N ALA A 309 14.39 21.53 17.16
CA ALA A 309 13.60 21.28 18.37
C ALA A 309 12.28 20.57 18.03
N ILE A 310 11.60 21.00 16.97
CA ILE A 310 10.35 20.40 16.50
C ILE A 310 10.58 18.94 16.07
N VAL A 311 11.60 18.66 15.23
CA VAL A 311 11.96 17.29 14.82
C VAL A 311 12.28 16.42 16.04
N LYS A 312 13.12 16.90 16.97
CA LYS A 312 13.47 16.16 18.21
C LYS A 312 12.25 15.86 19.09
N THR A 313 11.32 16.80 19.23
CA THR A 313 10.11 16.64 20.04
C THR A 313 9.05 15.76 19.36
N SER A 314 9.08 15.67 18.02
CA SER A 314 8.09 14.89 17.24
C SER A 314 8.16 13.38 17.45
N GLN A 315 9.35 12.84 17.78
CA GLN A 315 9.62 11.41 18.04
C GLN A 315 9.14 10.42 16.96
N GLY A 316 8.80 10.91 15.76
CA GLY A 316 8.26 10.12 14.65
C GLY A 316 9.09 10.24 13.36
N PRO A 317 8.68 9.58 12.27
CA PRO A 317 9.35 9.63 10.97
C PRO A 317 9.04 10.95 10.24
N VAL A 318 9.62 12.03 10.75
CA VAL A 318 9.45 13.42 10.28
C VAL A 318 10.81 14.00 9.91
N CYS A 319 10.90 14.58 8.72
CA CYS A 319 12.11 15.29 8.28
C CYS A 319 11.98 16.82 8.38
N TYR A 320 13.13 17.49 8.38
CA TYR A 320 13.23 18.96 8.42
C TYR A 320 12.42 19.66 7.31
N GLY A 321 12.37 19.07 6.10
CA GLY A 321 11.60 19.62 4.99
C GLY A 321 10.08 19.59 5.21
N GLU A 322 9.56 18.57 5.89
CA GLU A 322 8.13 18.49 6.22
C GLU A 322 7.75 19.51 7.30
N VAL A 323 8.63 19.69 8.29
CA VAL A 323 8.50 20.77 9.29
C VAL A 323 8.51 22.14 8.62
N ALA A 324 9.36 22.36 7.60
CA ALA A 324 9.39 23.60 6.83
C ALA A 324 8.04 23.88 6.14
N CYS A 325 7.47 22.89 5.45
CA CYS A 325 6.17 23.00 4.79
C CYS A 325 5.03 23.32 5.77
N VAL A 326 4.99 22.68 6.94
CA VAL A 326 3.95 22.95 7.95
C VAL A 326 4.10 24.34 8.57
N LEU A 327 5.31 24.77 8.90
CA LEU A 327 5.56 26.14 9.40
C LEU A 327 5.18 27.22 8.37
N ALA A 328 5.47 26.99 7.08
CA ALA A 328 5.04 27.86 5.99
C ALA A 328 3.51 27.96 5.90
N ALA A 329 2.80 26.84 6.02
CA ALA A 329 1.33 26.83 6.05
C ALA A 329 0.76 27.61 7.24
N MET A 330 1.33 27.43 8.44
CA MET A 330 0.94 28.20 9.62
C MET A 330 1.20 29.71 9.45
N LYS A 331 2.28 30.09 8.76
CA LYS A 331 2.59 31.49 8.44
C LYS A 331 1.58 32.09 7.44
N LEU A 332 1.25 31.36 6.37
CA LEU A 332 0.20 31.76 5.42
C LEU A 332 -1.14 31.99 6.13
N LEU A 333 -1.55 31.07 7.01
CA LEU A 333 -2.80 31.18 7.77
C LEU A 333 -2.82 32.40 8.71
N ARG A 334 -1.69 32.74 9.34
CA ARG A 334 -1.56 33.97 10.15
C ARG A 334 -1.65 35.24 9.30
N CYS A 335 -1.04 35.25 8.12
CA CYS A 335 -1.11 36.39 7.20
C CYS A 335 -2.51 36.58 6.57
N ARG A 336 -3.31 35.52 6.49
CA ARG A 336 -4.70 35.54 5.98
C ARG A 336 -5.77 35.72 7.07
N ALA A 337 -5.40 35.64 8.35
CA ALA A 337 -6.33 35.91 9.45
C ALA A 337 -6.70 37.41 9.46
N PRO A 338 -7.99 37.77 9.65
CA PRO A 338 -8.37 39.17 9.77
C PRO A 338 -7.71 39.78 11.00
N GLN A 339 -6.96 40.87 10.80
CA GLN A 339 -6.44 41.70 11.87
C GLN A 339 -7.63 42.26 12.67
N VAL A 340 -7.89 41.70 13.85
CA VAL A 340 -8.85 42.30 14.78
C VAL A 340 -8.26 43.64 15.22
N PRO A 341 -8.93 44.78 14.98
CA PRO A 341 -8.38 46.07 15.37
C PRO A 341 -8.20 46.09 16.89
N SER A 342 -6.98 46.38 17.33
CA SER A 342 -6.64 46.51 18.74
C SER A 342 -7.50 47.61 19.37
N VAL A 343 -8.44 47.23 20.23
CA VAL A 343 -9.23 48.19 21.01
C VAL A 343 -8.24 48.97 21.89
N PRO A 344 -8.11 50.31 21.71
CA PRO A 344 -7.25 51.09 22.59
C PRO A 344 -7.80 51.01 24.01
N GLY A 345 -6.92 50.68 24.96
CA GLY A 345 -7.33 50.31 26.31
C GLY A 345 -8.09 51.42 27.02
N ARG A 346 -9.19 51.07 27.69
CA ARG A 346 -9.75 51.91 28.74
C ARG A 346 -8.76 51.93 29.91
N ARG A 347 -8.23 53.11 30.21
CA ARG A 347 -7.86 53.49 31.58
C ARG A 347 -9.11 53.98 32.29
#